data_AF-A0A087UEQ5-F1
#
_entry.id   AF-A0A087UEQ5-F1
#
_cell.length_a   1.000
_cell.length_b   1.000
_cell.length_c   1.000
_cell.angle_alpha   90.00
_cell.angle_beta   90.00
_cell.angle_gamma   90.00
#
_symmetry.space_group_name_H-M   'P 1'
#
loop_
_entity.id
_entity.type
_entity.pdbx_description
1 polymer ?
#
loop_
_entity_poly.entity_id
_entity_poly.type
_entity_poly.pdbx_seq_one_letter_code
_entity_poly.pdbx_strand_id
1 'polypeptide(L)'
;MNTYRSYVSMLVDPSAKDENKLKAVQELSIELETIVSNPQYPSFLDHALRIFIRILQEGEPHFISEHTIHQMRKLILEMIHRIPTNNYLLPHVKNVLSLMFKLLEVENEENILVVLRIIIEFHKTYRPQFTPEIQQFLQYVKNIYRELPNHLNKIFDPRPTPKIKDLTLASLEPVLNETFTITVVQSERRGPDGNYAQYNLIPKATMSLKALAELPIIVVLMYQLYKMSVHKDVEEFIPLIMVTITLQPTPQQRSNPNFNKEVFVDFMAAQIKTLSFLAYIVRIYQTVVNEHSSQLAKGMIGLLCLCPQEVAHLRKELLIAARHILATELREKFVGSLEELFDENILIGTGWTAYESLRPLAYSTLADLVHHVRQHLPLKDLSKAVNVFSKNVHDESLVTTIQTMSCKLLLNLVECIRARSDRENGNGRELLMRMLEVLVLKFKTIAKLQIPVLMAKAQAQQITATAIPVLLQAVQHTNIPPNVSHPGATEVKTEQREEPKSTFPVGGLLDSREEKTKFGFPASQAANYSVSDCRGLVKTLVCGVKTVTWGITACKVPGENNVPMQNKQFQPKETLVFIRLIKYALQALDIYTLTVPASGQPQPR
;
A
#
# COMPACT_ATOMS: atom_id res chain seq x y z
N MET A 1 18.29 15.96 -37.73
CA MET A 1 19.52 15.71 -36.94
C MET A 1 20.42 16.94 -36.80
N ASN A 2 20.82 17.63 -37.87
CA ASN A 2 21.67 18.83 -37.75
C ASN A 2 21.02 19.94 -36.90
N THR A 3 19.72 20.16 -37.05
CA THR A 3 18.95 21.10 -36.21
C THR A 3 19.02 20.74 -34.73
N TYR A 4 18.78 19.47 -34.38
CA TYR A 4 18.86 19.00 -32.99
C TYR A 4 20.28 19.12 -32.41
N ARG A 5 21.33 18.85 -33.19
CA ARG A 5 22.72 19.08 -32.76
C ARG A 5 22.98 20.57 -32.49
N SER A 6 22.44 21.45 -33.34
CA SER A 6 22.52 22.91 -33.14
C SER A 6 21.84 23.33 -31.84
N TYR A 7 20.66 22.79 -31.56
CA TYR A 7 19.94 23.03 -30.30
C TYR A 7 20.77 22.62 -29.08
N VAL A 8 21.41 21.45 -29.10
CA VAL A 8 22.30 21.01 -28.02
C VAL A 8 23.50 21.97 -27.87
N SER A 9 24.14 22.37 -28.97
CA SER A 9 25.28 23.30 -28.93
C SER A 9 24.90 24.70 -28.43
N MET A 10 23.68 25.17 -28.69
CA MET A 10 23.18 26.46 -28.20
C MET A 10 23.07 26.52 -26.66
N LEU A 11 22.95 25.37 -25.98
CA LEU A 11 22.79 25.33 -24.52
C LEU A 11 24.01 25.86 -23.77
N VAL A 12 25.21 25.70 -24.35
CA VAL A 12 26.48 26.18 -23.78
C VAL A 12 26.91 27.53 -24.36
N ASP A 13 26.13 28.11 -25.27
CA ASP A 13 26.43 29.41 -25.86
C ASP A 13 26.14 30.53 -24.83
N PRO A 14 27.16 31.31 -24.41
CA PRO A 14 26.95 32.40 -23.46
C PRO A 14 26.15 33.57 -24.06
N SER A 15 26.08 33.69 -25.38
CA SER A 15 25.33 34.76 -26.06
C SER A 15 23.83 34.46 -26.20
N ALA A 16 23.43 33.19 -26.07
CA ALA A 16 22.04 32.77 -26.16
C ALA A 16 21.27 33.09 -24.88
N LYS A 17 20.10 33.72 -25.02
CA LYS A 17 19.16 34.00 -23.92
C LYS A 17 18.65 32.69 -23.30
N ASP A 18 18.46 32.67 -21.99
CA ASP A 18 18.01 31.47 -21.25
C ASP A 18 16.65 30.96 -21.73
N GLU A 19 15.72 31.85 -22.11
CA GLU A 19 14.43 31.47 -22.69
C GLU A 19 14.58 30.68 -24.00
N ASN A 20 15.55 31.06 -24.83
CA ASN A 20 15.81 30.36 -26.09
C ASN A 20 16.46 29.01 -25.83
N LYS A 21 17.36 28.92 -24.83
CA LYS A 21 17.95 27.65 -24.39
C LYS A 21 16.88 26.70 -23.87
N LEU A 22 15.97 27.17 -23.02
CA LEU A 22 14.86 26.37 -22.51
C LEU A 22 13.98 25.85 -23.65
N LYS A 23 13.58 26.72 -24.59
CA LYS A 23 12.80 26.30 -25.77
C LYS A 23 13.51 25.22 -26.57
N ALA A 24 14.81 25.33 -26.79
CA ALA A 24 15.57 24.30 -27.48
C ALA A 24 15.59 22.95 -26.73
N VAL A 25 15.74 22.94 -25.40
CA VAL A 25 15.64 21.69 -24.62
C VAL A 25 14.22 21.12 -24.67
N GLN A 26 13.19 21.95 -24.65
CA GLN A 26 11.79 21.52 -24.78
C GLN A 26 11.54 20.81 -26.12
N GLU A 27 11.96 21.42 -27.22
CA GLU A 27 11.88 20.81 -28.56
C GLU A 27 12.65 19.48 -28.63
N LEU A 28 13.87 19.43 -28.06
CA LEU A 28 14.65 18.19 -27.98
C LEU A 28 13.95 17.09 -27.17
N SER A 29 13.25 17.45 -26.10
CA SER A 29 12.55 16.52 -25.21
C SER A 29 11.27 15.95 -25.83
N ILE A 30 10.57 16.76 -26.64
CA ILE A 30 9.38 16.34 -27.40
C ILE A 30 9.80 15.38 -28.51
N GLU A 31 10.80 15.74 -29.29
CA GLU A 31 11.27 14.95 -30.44
C GLU A 31 12.24 13.81 -30.08
N LEU A 32 12.37 13.47 -28.80
CA LEU A 32 13.35 12.48 -28.32
C LEU A 32 13.15 11.10 -28.98
N GLU A 33 11.91 10.66 -29.18
CA GLU A 33 11.60 9.38 -29.83
C GLU A 33 12.03 9.37 -31.31
N THR A 34 11.77 10.47 -32.01
CA THR A 34 12.21 10.69 -33.39
C THR A 34 13.74 10.66 -33.49
N ILE A 35 14.42 11.28 -32.52
CA ILE A 35 15.89 11.32 -32.44
C ILE A 35 16.47 9.93 -32.19
N VAL A 36 15.89 9.17 -31.25
CA VAL A 36 16.31 7.80 -30.90
C VAL A 36 16.19 6.84 -32.09
N SER A 37 15.13 7.01 -32.90
CA SER A 37 14.87 6.15 -34.06
C SER A 37 15.79 6.45 -35.25
N ASN A 38 16.57 7.54 -35.20
CA ASN A 38 17.42 7.96 -36.30
C ASN A 38 18.75 7.19 -36.34
N PRO A 39 19.27 6.77 -37.52
CA PRO A 39 20.57 6.10 -37.62
C PRO A 39 21.76 6.90 -37.07
N GLN A 40 21.68 8.23 -37.02
CA GLN A 40 22.73 9.09 -36.47
C GLN A 40 22.63 9.29 -34.95
N TYR A 41 21.69 8.60 -34.29
CA TYR A 41 21.47 8.67 -32.85
C TYR A 41 22.74 8.49 -32.01
N PRO A 42 23.62 7.49 -32.25
CA PRO A 42 24.78 7.26 -31.37
C PRO A 42 25.72 8.47 -31.29
N SER A 43 25.97 9.12 -32.42
CA SER A 43 26.82 10.31 -32.47
C SER A 43 26.12 11.56 -31.94
N PHE A 44 24.79 11.62 -32.00
CA PHE A 44 24.02 12.67 -31.32
C PHE A 44 24.06 12.48 -29.80
N LEU A 45 23.87 11.24 -29.33
CA LEU A 45 23.85 10.89 -27.92
C LEU A 45 25.17 11.26 -27.23
N ASP A 46 26.30 10.93 -27.84
CA ASP A 46 27.64 11.29 -27.34
C ASP A 46 27.80 12.81 -27.17
N HIS A 47 27.41 13.59 -28.19
CA HIS A 47 27.45 15.05 -28.16
C HIS A 47 26.50 15.63 -27.10
N ALA A 48 25.27 15.11 -27.03
CA ALA A 48 24.24 15.56 -26.09
C ALA A 48 24.63 15.29 -24.64
N LEU A 49 25.03 14.05 -24.31
CA LEU A 49 25.43 13.69 -22.95
C LEU A 49 26.66 14.46 -22.49
N ARG A 50 27.64 14.69 -23.37
CA ARG A 50 28.82 15.51 -23.03
C ARG A 50 28.42 16.92 -22.62
N ILE A 51 27.50 17.54 -23.36
CA ILE A 51 27.02 18.90 -23.06
C ILE A 51 26.12 18.92 -21.82
N PHE A 52 25.20 17.96 -21.69
CA PHE A 52 24.32 17.85 -20.53
C PHE A 52 25.12 17.67 -19.23
N ILE A 53 26.10 16.76 -19.22
CA ILE A 53 27.00 16.56 -18.09
C ILE A 53 27.74 17.85 -17.75
N ARG A 54 28.25 18.57 -18.76
CA ARG A 54 28.96 19.84 -18.54
C ARG A 54 28.07 20.89 -17.88
N ILE A 55 26.85 21.10 -18.38
CA ILE A 55 25.89 22.06 -17.81
C ILE A 55 25.55 21.70 -16.37
N LEU A 56 25.32 20.42 -16.10
CA LEU A 56 25.02 19.93 -14.76
C LEU A 56 26.22 20.03 -13.81
N GLN A 57 27.44 19.86 -14.30
CA GLN A 57 28.63 19.91 -13.46
C GLN A 57 29.15 21.33 -13.19
N GLU A 58 29.07 22.23 -14.18
CA GLU A 58 29.58 23.61 -14.09
C GLU A 58 28.52 24.62 -13.63
N GLY A 59 27.22 24.29 -13.78
CA GLY A 59 26.13 25.21 -13.44
C GLY A 59 25.71 25.18 -11.98
N GLU A 60 25.39 26.35 -11.43
CA GLU A 60 24.91 26.52 -10.06
C GLU A 60 23.44 26.07 -9.85
N PRO A 61 23.10 25.51 -8.69
CA PRO A 61 21.73 25.13 -8.36
C PRO A 61 20.86 26.38 -8.14
N HIS A 62 19.63 26.30 -8.63
CA HIS A 62 18.63 27.36 -8.51
C HIS A 62 17.47 26.84 -7.68
N PHE A 63 16.93 27.66 -6.78
CA PHE A 63 15.93 27.22 -5.79
C PHE A 63 14.56 27.87 -5.98
N ILE A 64 14.38 28.68 -7.01
CA ILE A 64 13.09 29.31 -7.32
C ILE A 64 12.51 28.62 -8.55
N SER A 65 11.28 28.10 -8.42
CA SER A 65 10.63 27.27 -9.45
C SER A 65 10.47 27.98 -10.80
N GLU A 66 10.28 29.29 -10.77
CA GLU A 66 10.01 30.12 -11.95
C GLU A 66 11.28 30.44 -12.76
N HIS A 67 12.47 30.17 -12.24
CA HIS A 67 13.71 30.47 -12.97
C HIS A 67 13.88 29.55 -14.18
N THR A 68 14.04 30.15 -15.35
CA THR A 68 14.26 29.46 -16.63
C THR A 68 15.45 28.50 -16.59
N ILE A 69 16.52 28.86 -15.88
CA ILE A 69 17.72 28.03 -15.71
C ILE A 69 17.40 26.76 -14.91
N HIS A 70 16.59 26.85 -13.84
CA HIS A 70 16.13 25.69 -13.09
C HIS A 70 15.29 24.76 -13.98
N GLN A 71 14.31 25.31 -14.70
CA GLN A 71 13.45 24.53 -15.60
C GLN A 71 14.27 23.80 -16.68
N MET A 72 15.26 24.48 -17.25
CA MET A 72 16.17 23.87 -18.23
C MET A 72 16.98 22.73 -17.59
N ARG A 73 17.53 22.95 -16.39
CA ARG A 73 18.33 21.97 -15.65
C ARG A 73 17.52 20.71 -15.31
N LYS A 74 16.30 20.89 -14.81
CA LYS A 74 15.35 19.80 -14.54
C LYS A 74 15.03 19.01 -15.81
N LEU A 75 14.73 19.71 -16.90
CA LEU A 75 14.38 19.07 -18.17
C LEU A 75 15.56 18.27 -18.75
N ILE A 76 16.80 18.75 -18.60
CA ILE A 76 18.00 17.98 -18.97
C ILE A 76 18.07 16.67 -18.17
N LEU A 77 17.84 16.70 -16.85
CA LEU A 77 17.80 15.49 -16.03
C LEU A 77 16.68 14.53 -16.46
N GLU A 78 15.48 15.05 -16.72
CA GLU A 78 14.35 14.24 -17.21
C GLU A 78 14.65 13.63 -18.58
N MET A 79 15.32 14.37 -19.47
CA MET A 79 15.79 13.84 -20.74
C MET A 79 16.79 12.70 -20.52
N ILE A 80 17.79 12.86 -19.64
CA ILE A 80 18.74 11.77 -19.33
C ILE A 80 18.01 10.53 -18.85
N HIS A 81 17.00 10.69 -17.98
CA HIS A 81 16.17 9.58 -17.50
C HIS A 81 15.33 8.91 -18.60
N ARG A 82 14.87 9.67 -19.60
CA ARG A 82 14.04 9.17 -20.72
C ARG A 82 14.86 8.52 -21.84
N ILE A 83 16.18 8.66 -21.85
CA ILE A 83 17.04 8.02 -22.86
C ILE A 83 16.91 6.49 -22.72
N PRO A 84 16.65 5.76 -23.81
CA PRO A 84 16.50 4.31 -23.77
C PRO A 84 17.79 3.63 -23.31
N THR A 85 17.65 2.65 -22.42
CA THR A 85 18.77 1.83 -21.91
C THR A 85 19.26 0.84 -22.96
N ASN A 86 20.04 1.33 -23.93
CA ASN A 86 20.61 0.55 -25.02
C ASN A 86 22.14 0.46 -24.92
N ASN A 87 22.76 -0.27 -25.85
CA ASN A 87 24.22 -0.44 -25.92
C ASN A 87 24.96 0.88 -26.19
N TYR A 88 24.30 1.87 -26.79
CA TYR A 88 24.90 3.18 -27.05
C TYR A 88 25.01 4.03 -25.79
N LEU A 89 24.11 3.87 -24.82
CA LEU A 89 24.17 4.57 -23.53
C LEU A 89 25.24 3.98 -22.60
N LEU A 90 25.50 2.66 -22.69
CA LEU A 90 26.39 1.91 -21.80
C LEU A 90 27.76 2.59 -21.54
N PRO A 91 28.49 3.14 -22.55
CA PRO A 91 29.77 3.81 -22.32
C PRO A 91 29.69 5.06 -21.44
N HIS A 92 28.52 5.71 -21.37
CA HIS A 92 28.31 6.95 -20.63
C HIS A 92 27.82 6.72 -19.20
N VAL A 93 27.29 5.52 -18.89
CA VAL A 93 26.65 5.20 -17.60
C VAL A 93 27.53 5.55 -16.41
N LYS A 94 28.83 5.20 -16.46
CA LYS A 94 29.77 5.49 -15.37
C LYS A 94 29.90 6.99 -15.09
N ASN A 95 30.03 7.80 -16.13
CA ASN A 95 30.19 9.25 -16.00
C ASN A 95 28.90 9.91 -15.50
N VAL A 96 27.75 9.46 -16.03
CA VAL A 96 26.44 9.94 -15.57
C VAL A 96 26.24 9.59 -14.10
N LEU A 97 26.48 8.35 -13.68
CA LEU A 97 26.33 7.95 -12.26
C LEU A 97 27.26 8.74 -11.33
N SER A 98 28.53 8.94 -11.70
CA SER A 98 29.46 9.74 -10.91
C SER A 98 28.97 11.18 -10.73
N LEU A 99 28.40 11.80 -11.77
CA LEU A 99 27.75 13.10 -11.67
C LEU A 99 26.49 13.04 -10.79
N MET A 100 25.61 12.06 -11.00
CA MET A 100 24.36 11.92 -10.23
C MET A 100 24.64 11.85 -8.71
N PHE A 101 25.67 11.12 -8.28
CA PHE A 101 26.06 11.07 -6.86
C PHE A 101 26.54 12.43 -6.32
N LYS A 102 27.28 13.20 -7.11
CA LYS A 102 27.71 14.57 -6.70
C LYS A 102 26.54 15.54 -6.59
N LEU A 103 25.56 15.41 -7.48
CA LEU A 103 24.37 16.27 -7.48
C LEU A 103 23.50 16.09 -6.23
N LEU A 104 23.65 14.97 -5.50
CA LEU A 104 22.83 14.70 -4.30
C LEU A 104 22.98 15.77 -3.21
N GLU A 105 24.17 16.36 -3.06
CA GLU A 105 24.47 17.30 -1.98
C GLU A 105 24.14 18.76 -2.31
N VAL A 106 24.07 19.10 -3.61
CA VAL A 106 23.99 20.49 -4.08
C VAL A 106 22.63 20.87 -4.68
N GLU A 107 21.88 19.90 -5.19
CA GLU A 107 20.63 20.17 -5.91
C GLU A 107 19.43 20.53 -5.02
N ASN A 108 18.38 21.04 -5.66
CA ASN A 108 17.06 21.24 -5.05
C ASN A 108 16.19 19.97 -5.11
N GLU A 109 15.07 19.98 -4.38
CA GLU A 109 14.09 18.88 -4.29
C GLU A 109 13.58 18.37 -5.65
N GLU A 110 13.30 19.23 -6.63
CA GLU A 110 12.73 18.75 -7.89
C GLU A 110 13.77 18.00 -8.72
N ASN A 111 15.00 18.51 -8.76
CA ASN A 111 16.09 17.90 -9.52
C ASN A 111 16.54 16.60 -8.86
N ILE A 112 16.65 16.57 -7.53
CA ILE A 112 17.10 15.36 -6.81
C ILE A 112 16.15 14.18 -7.02
N LEU A 113 14.84 14.41 -7.07
CA LEU A 113 13.87 13.33 -7.30
C LEU A 113 14.09 12.64 -8.67
N VAL A 114 14.51 13.40 -9.68
CA VAL A 114 14.87 12.83 -11.00
C VAL A 114 16.22 12.13 -10.93
N VAL A 115 17.22 12.73 -10.27
CA VAL A 115 18.54 12.14 -10.05
C VAL A 115 18.44 10.77 -9.37
N LEU A 116 17.63 10.66 -8.32
CA LEU A 116 17.38 9.41 -7.59
C LEU A 116 16.78 8.33 -8.50
N ARG A 117 15.85 8.69 -9.40
CA ARG A 117 15.28 7.77 -10.41
C ARG A 117 16.33 7.28 -11.40
N ILE A 118 17.19 8.17 -11.90
CA ILE A 118 18.31 7.81 -12.79
C ILE A 118 19.25 6.81 -12.09
N ILE A 119 19.61 7.07 -10.84
CA ILE A 119 20.46 6.16 -10.04
C ILE A 119 19.80 4.79 -9.93
N ILE A 120 18.51 4.73 -9.59
CA ILE A 120 17.76 3.47 -9.45
C ILE A 120 17.76 2.69 -10.78
N GLU A 121 17.37 3.35 -11.87
CA GLU A 121 17.22 2.71 -13.18
C GLU A 121 18.56 2.17 -13.70
N PHE A 122 19.63 2.97 -13.61
CA PHE A 122 20.94 2.57 -14.12
C PHE A 122 21.55 1.43 -13.30
N HIS A 123 21.38 1.44 -11.97
CA HIS A 123 21.86 0.34 -11.14
C HIS A 123 21.05 -0.96 -11.34
N LYS A 124 19.74 -0.85 -11.55
CA LYS A 124 18.89 -2.02 -11.86
C LYS A 124 19.25 -2.65 -13.21
N THR A 125 19.43 -1.81 -14.24
CA THR A 125 19.59 -2.26 -15.63
C THR A 125 21.03 -2.67 -15.94
N TYR A 126 22.02 -1.89 -15.53
CA TYR A 126 23.43 -2.13 -15.89
C TYR A 126 24.24 -2.85 -14.82
N ARG A 127 23.78 -2.88 -13.55
CA ARG A 127 24.48 -3.50 -12.40
C ARG A 127 25.99 -3.19 -12.39
N PRO A 128 26.38 -1.90 -12.32
CA PRO A 128 27.78 -1.51 -12.36
C PRO A 128 28.58 -2.13 -11.20
N GLN A 129 29.91 -2.15 -11.32
CA GLN A 129 30.77 -2.56 -10.20
C GLN A 129 30.66 -1.56 -9.04
N PHE A 130 30.98 -2.03 -7.83
CA PHE A 130 31.01 -1.17 -6.65
C PHE A 130 32.04 -0.06 -6.81
N THR A 131 31.68 1.17 -6.44
CA THR A 131 32.57 2.33 -6.46
C THR A 131 32.54 3.08 -5.12
N PRO A 132 33.60 3.85 -4.78
CA PRO A 132 33.64 4.62 -3.53
C PRO A 132 32.51 5.64 -3.36
N GLU A 133 31.94 6.14 -4.46
CA GLU A 133 30.79 7.05 -4.46
C GLU A 133 29.57 6.41 -3.77
N ILE A 134 29.43 5.08 -3.81
CA ILE A 134 28.34 4.37 -3.12
C ILE A 134 28.51 4.47 -1.60
N GLN A 135 29.75 4.41 -1.09
CA GLN A 135 30.00 4.59 0.35
C GLN A 135 29.73 6.03 0.78
N GLN A 136 30.14 7.00 -0.04
CA GLN A 136 29.84 8.42 0.20
C GLN A 136 28.33 8.66 0.22
N PHE A 137 27.60 8.06 -0.71
CA PHE A 137 26.13 8.08 -0.71
C PHE A 137 25.54 7.51 0.59
N LEU A 138 25.98 6.34 1.04
CA LEU A 138 25.47 5.77 2.30
C LEU A 138 25.79 6.68 3.49
N GLN A 139 26.97 7.30 3.52
CA GLN A 139 27.33 8.27 4.56
C GLN A 139 26.46 9.54 4.49
N TYR A 140 26.18 10.03 3.29
CA TYR A 140 25.24 11.14 3.05
C TYR A 140 23.85 10.81 3.62
N VAL A 141 23.29 9.64 3.31
CA VAL A 141 21.99 9.21 3.84
C VAL A 141 22.04 9.07 5.37
N LYS A 142 23.12 8.49 5.94
CA LYS A 142 23.31 8.40 7.40
C LYS A 142 23.26 9.78 8.06
N ASN A 143 23.94 10.77 7.48
CA ASN A 143 23.97 12.14 8.00
C ASN A 143 22.58 12.79 8.00
N ILE A 144 21.77 12.59 6.95
CA ILE A 144 20.40 13.12 6.92
C ILE A 144 19.56 12.57 8.09
N TYR A 145 19.59 11.25 8.30
CA TYR A 145 18.85 10.66 9.43
C TYR A 145 19.38 11.11 10.79
N ARG A 146 20.69 11.36 10.91
CA ARG A 146 21.31 11.84 12.15
C ARG A 146 20.88 13.27 12.50
N GLU A 147 20.75 14.14 11.51
CA GLU A 147 20.37 15.54 11.71
C GLU A 147 18.86 15.77 11.76
N LEU A 148 18.05 14.84 11.24
CA LEU A 148 16.59 14.96 11.20
C LEU A 148 15.95 15.33 12.57
N PRO A 149 16.33 14.72 13.72
CA PRO A 149 15.81 15.12 15.02
C PRO A 149 16.05 16.60 15.36
N ASN A 150 17.19 17.16 14.94
CA ASN A 150 17.56 18.55 15.18
C ASN A 150 16.68 19.54 14.38
N HIS A 151 16.07 19.05 13.30
CA HIS A 151 15.19 19.84 12.43
C HIS A 151 13.72 19.81 12.84
N LEU A 152 13.33 18.98 13.81
CA LEU A 152 11.92 18.73 14.12
C LEU A 152 11.12 20.01 14.47
N ASN A 153 11.70 20.88 15.30
CA ASN A 153 11.07 22.16 15.65
C ASN A 153 10.94 23.06 14.42
N LYS A 154 12.00 23.13 13.59
CA LYS A 154 11.97 23.91 12.35
C LYS A 154 10.91 23.38 11.37
N ILE A 155 10.71 22.07 11.29
CA ILE A 155 9.72 21.45 10.40
C ILE A 155 8.29 21.85 10.80
N PHE A 156 7.96 21.84 12.10
CA PHE A 156 6.58 21.94 12.58
C PHE A 156 6.20 23.28 13.22
N ASP A 157 7.16 24.14 13.54
CA ASP A 157 6.85 25.46 14.08
C ASP A 157 6.19 26.33 13.00
N PRO A 158 5.00 26.87 13.28
CA PRO A 158 4.27 27.69 12.32
C PRO A 158 5.04 29.00 12.10
N ARG A 159 5.31 29.31 10.83
CA ARG A 159 6.08 30.48 10.44
C ARG A 159 5.30 31.35 9.46
N PRO A 160 5.39 32.69 9.59
CA PRO A 160 4.81 33.59 8.60
C PRO A 160 5.51 33.40 7.25
N THR A 161 4.82 33.76 6.17
CA THR A 161 5.39 33.77 4.82
C THR A 161 6.68 34.59 4.80
N PRO A 162 7.83 34.00 4.40
CA PRO A 162 9.10 34.71 4.38
C PRO A 162 9.05 35.89 3.40
N LYS A 163 9.57 37.04 3.82
CA LYS A 163 9.80 38.20 2.95
C LYS A 163 11.27 38.32 2.62
N ILE A 164 11.59 38.49 1.34
CA ILE A 164 12.96 38.42 0.83
C ILE A 164 13.26 39.71 0.05
N LYS A 165 14.42 40.32 0.36
CA LYS A 165 14.90 41.57 -0.25
C LYS A 165 15.15 41.43 -1.75
N ASP A 166 15.79 40.34 -2.14
CA ASP A 166 16.24 40.03 -3.50
C ASP A 166 16.38 38.51 -3.72
N LEU A 167 16.30 38.08 -4.97
CA LEU A 167 16.32 36.67 -5.39
C LEU A 167 17.75 36.11 -5.53
N THR A 168 18.73 36.69 -4.82
CA THR A 168 20.11 36.21 -4.84
C THR A 168 20.29 35.05 -3.86
N LEU A 169 21.21 34.13 -4.18
CA LEU A 169 21.45 32.94 -3.36
C LEU A 169 21.77 33.29 -1.89
N ALA A 170 22.55 34.37 -1.66
CA ALA A 170 22.93 34.83 -0.33
C ALA A 170 21.72 35.23 0.53
N SER A 171 20.70 35.83 -0.07
CA SER A 171 19.45 36.20 0.61
C SER A 171 18.51 35.01 0.82
N LEU A 172 18.58 34.01 -0.06
CA LEU A 172 17.77 32.79 0.03
C LEU A 172 18.31 31.78 1.06
N GLU A 173 19.63 31.72 1.25
CA GLU A 173 20.31 30.73 2.10
C GLU A 173 19.76 30.57 3.53
N PRO A 174 19.49 31.63 4.32
CA PRO A 174 18.91 31.47 5.65
C PRO A 174 17.50 30.86 5.60
N VAL A 175 16.69 31.23 4.59
CA VAL A 175 15.34 30.70 4.41
C VAL A 175 15.39 29.24 3.93
N LEU A 176 16.34 28.91 3.06
CA LEU A 176 16.55 27.55 2.54
C LEU A 176 16.93 26.55 3.62
N ASN A 177 17.75 26.95 4.60
CA ASN A 177 18.14 26.11 5.75
C ASN A 177 16.97 25.82 6.72
N GLU A 178 15.81 26.39 6.40
CA GLU A 178 14.59 26.36 7.18
C GLU A 178 13.38 25.90 6.37
N THR A 179 13.59 25.54 5.09
CA THR A 179 12.55 25.11 4.14
C THR A 179 12.67 23.61 3.90
N PHE A 180 11.57 22.87 4.10
CA PHE A 180 11.52 21.40 4.02
C PHE A 180 10.55 20.87 2.95
N THR A 181 9.66 21.74 2.47
CA THR A 181 8.75 21.53 1.34
C THR A 181 8.66 22.83 0.54
N ILE A 182 8.08 22.79 -0.65
CA ILE A 182 7.91 23.97 -1.50
C ILE A 182 7.12 25.04 -0.75
N THR A 183 7.73 26.21 -0.56
CA THR A 183 7.18 27.29 0.27
C THR A 183 7.06 28.57 -0.54
N VAL A 184 5.90 29.22 -0.48
CA VAL A 184 5.69 30.52 -1.13
C VAL A 184 6.46 31.59 -0.37
N VAL A 185 7.21 32.41 -1.09
CA VAL A 185 7.97 33.55 -0.54
C VAL A 185 7.57 34.84 -1.23
N GLN A 186 7.59 35.96 -0.50
CA GLN A 186 7.20 37.28 -1.01
C GLN A 186 8.44 38.16 -1.21
N SER A 187 8.54 38.78 -2.38
CA SER A 187 9.52 39.83 -2.62
C SER A 187 9.14 41.09 -1.84
N GLU A 188 10.11 41.78 -1.23
CA GLU A 188 9.87 43.08 -0.60
C GLU A 188 9.57 44.19 -1.63
N ARG A 189 9.91 43.98 -2.92
CA ARG A 189 9.63 44.93 -3.99
C ARG A 189 8.17 44.80 -4.45
N ARG A 190 7.43 45.90 -4.39
CA ARG A 190 6.07 45.96 -4.94
C ARG A 190 6.14 45.95 -6.47
N GLY A 191 5.34 45.08 -7.09
CA GLY A 191 5.15 45.09 -8.53
C GLY A 191 4.39 46.34 -8.98
N PRO A 192 4.28 46.56 -10.31
CA PRO A 192 3.54 47.69 -10.88
C PRO A 192 2.07 47.78 -10.41
N ASP A 193 1.47 46.66 -10.02
CA ASP A 193 0.07 46.57 -9.54
C ASP A 193 -0.09 46.80 -8.02
N GLY A 194 0.98 47.16 -7.31
CA GLY A 194 0.96 47.43 -5.86
C GLY A 194 1.01 46.18 -4.96
N ASN A 195 0.84 44.98 -5.52
CA ASN A 195 1.01 43.71 -4.81
C ASN A 195 2.49 43.26 -4.76
N TYR A 196 2.83 42.49 -3.72
CA TYR A 196 4.14 41.83 -3.59
C TYR A 196 4.22 40.65 -4.56
N ALA A 197 5.32 40.56 -5.32
CA ALA A 197 5.58 39.41 -6.18
C ALA A 197 5.79 38.15 -5.31
N GLN A 198 5.15 37.04 -5.70
CA GLN A 198 5.25 35.76 -5.01
C GLN A 198 6.05 34.77 -5.86
N TYR A 199 6.90 33.99 -5.20
CA TYR A 199 7.74 32.97 -5.83
C TYR A 199 7.66 31.67 -5.05
N ASN A 200 7.87 30.53 -5.72
CA ASN A 200 7.91 29.23 -5.07
C ASN A 200 9.35 28.83 -4.77
N LEU A 201 9.71 28.83 -3.48
CA LEU A 201 11.01 28.39 -3.00
C LEU A 201 11.03 26.87 -2.84
N ILE A 202 11.93 26.21 -3.55
CA ILE A 202 12.17 24.77 -3.52
C ILE A 202 13.23 24.47 -2.46
N PRO A 203 13.02 23.50 -1.56
CA PRO A 203 14.01 23.15 -0.54
C PRO A 203 15.29 22.53 -1.14
N LYS A 204 16.39 22.62 -0.37
CA LYS A 204 17.63 21.88 -0.65
C LYS A 204 17.38 20.37 -0.55
N ALA A 205 18.07 19.57 -1.36
CA ALA A 205 17.96 18.11 -1.36
C ALA A 205 18.15 17.49 0.04
N THR A 206 19.11 18.00 0.81
CA THR A 206 19.42 17.57 2.19
C THR A 206 18.30 17.83 3.19
N MET A 207 17.43 18.80 2.91
CA MET A 207 16.32 19.21 3.78
C MET A 207 14.96 18.71 3.29
N SER A 208 14.90 18.17 2.07
CA SER A 208 13.65 17.72 1.47
C SER A 208 13.11 16.44 2.11
N LEU A 209 11.89 16.51 2.61
CA LEU A 209 11.18 15.35 3.15
C LEU A 209 10.80 14.35 2.06
N LYS A 210 10.50 14.83 0.83
CA LYS A 210 10.22 13.96 -0.31
C LYS A 210 11.46 13.22 -0.78
N ALA A 211 12.61 13.90 -0.83
CA ALA A 211 13.87 13.24 -1.13
C ALA A 211 14.18 12.16 -0.08
N LEU A 212 14.03 12.50 1.21
CA LEU A 212 14.21 11.55 2.31
C LEU A 212 13.32 10.30 2.16
N ALA A 213 12.08 10.45 1.70
CA ALA A 213 11.17 9.32 1.46
C ALA A 213 11.64 8.36 0.35
N GLU A 214 12.42 8.85 -0.62
CA GLU A 214 12.94 8.05 -1.74
C GLU A 214 14.31 7.41 -1.44
N LEU A 215 15.08 7.91 -0.45
CA LEU A 215 16.40 7.33 -0.12
C LEU A 215 16.37 5.83 0.28
N PRO A 216 15.41 5.33 1.07
CA PRO A 216 15.44 3.95 1.55
C PRO A 216 15.41 2.90 0.42
N ILE A 217 14.71 3.15 -0.69
CA ILE A 217 14.66 2.19 -1.80
C ILE A 217 16.03 2.03 -2.47
N ILE A 218 16.82 3.10 -2.50
CA ILE A 218 18.17 3.09 -3.07
C ILE A 218 19.12 2.35 -2.14
N VAL A 219 19.03 2.57 -0.81
CA VAL A 219 19.82 1.81 0.16
C VAL A 219 19.53 0.31 0.04
N VAL A 220 18.26 -0.08 -0.12
CA VAL A 220 17.88 -1.47 -0.41
C VAL A 220 18.50 -1.97 -1.71
N LEU A 221 18.47 -1.18 -2.78
CA LEU A 221 19.08 -1.54 -4.06
C LEU A 221 20.60 -1.73 -3.93
N MET A 222 21.30 -0.82 -3.25
CA MET A 222 22.74 -0.94 -2.99
C MET A 222 23.05 -2.20 -2.17
N TYR A 223 22.20 -2.54 -1.19
CA TYR A 223 22.33 -3.78 -0.42
C TYR A 223 22.14 -5.04 -1.28
N GLN A 224 21.16 -5.03 -2.18
CA GLN A 224 20.89 -6.15 -3.09
C GLN A 224 22.06 -6.40 -4.06
N LEU A 225 22.70 -5.35 -4.55
CA LEU A 225 23.80 -5.45 -5.52
C LEU A 225 25.17 -5.69 -4.87
N TYR A 226 25.44 -5.08 -3.71
CA TYR A 226 26.78 -5.00 -3.13
C TYR A 226 26.86 -5.50 -1.68
N LYS A 227 26.05 -6.51 -1.35
CA LYS A 227 25.82 -7.03 0.01
C LYS A 227 27.06 -7.05 0.91
N MET A 228 28.18 -7.61 0.45
CA MET A 228 29.40 -7.74 1.27
C MET A 228 30.03 -6.39 1.61
N SER A 229 30.01 -5.43 0.68
CA SER A 229 30.64 -4.12 0.86
C SER A 229 29.80 -3.16 1.72
N VAL A 230 28.47 -3.32 1.74
CA VAL A 230 27.55 -2.38 2.40
C VAL A 230 26.88 -2.93 3.66
N HIS A 231 27.15 -4.20 4.02
CA HIS A 231 26.49 -4.86 5.16
C HIS A 231 26.63 -4.06 6.46
N LYS A 232 27.86 -3.67 6.79
CA LYS A 232 28.17 -2.91 8.01
C LYS A 232 27.54 -1.51 7.98
N ASP A 233 27.59 -0.83 6.84
CA ASP A 233 26.96 0.48 6.71
C ASP A 233 25.44 0.41 6.92
N VAL A 234 24.79 -0.63 6.38
CA VAL A 234 23.33 -0.85 6.55
C VAL A 234 22.96 -1.14 8.00
N GLU A 235 23.79 -1.89 8.73
CA GLU A 235 23.61 -2.16 10.15
C GLU A 235 23.59 -0.87 10.99
N GLU A 236 24.47 0.09 10.67
CA GLU A 236 24.55 1.41 11.34
C GLU A 236 23.31 2.29 11.13
N PHE A 237 22.47 2.03 10.11
CA PHE A 237 21.21 2.77 9.95
C PHE A 237 20.15 2.36 10.95
N ILE A 238 20.21 1.14 11.52
CA ILE A 238 19.10 0.60 12.33
C ILE A 238 18.77 1.51 13.51
N PRO A 239 19.73 1.97 14.35
CA PRO A 239 19.42 2.90 15.43
C PRO A 239 18.83 4.23 14.94
N LEU A 240 19.31 4.74 13.81
CA LEU A 240 18.83 6.00 13.21
C LEU A 240 17.39 5.87 12.71
N ILE A 241 17.04 4.73 12.11
CA ILE A 241 15.67 4.40 11.70
C ILE A 241 14.76 4.36 12.93
N MET A 242 15.19 3.71 14.02
CA MET A 242 14.41 3.60 15.25
C MET A 242 14.10 4.96 15.86
N VAL A 243 15.08 5.87 15.90
CA VAL A 243 14.84 7.26 16.29
C VAL A 243 13.83 7.92 15.35
N THR A 244 14.06 7.84 14.04
CA THR A 244 13.24 8.49 13.01
C THR A 244 11.75 8.11 13.08
N ILE A 245 11.43 6.82 13.22
CA ILE A 245 10.03 6.36 13.30
C ILE A 245 9.33 6.75 14.60
N THR A 246 10.08 7.15 15.63
CA THR A 246 9.52 7.62 16.91
C THR A 246 9.36 9.13 16.99
N LEU A 247 9.93 9.88 16.04
CA LEU A 247 9.77 11.32 15.97
C LEU A 247 8.31 11.68 15.71
N GLN A 248 7.81 12.68 16.41
CA GLN A 248 6.45 13.16 16.25
C GLN A 248 6.37 14.65 16.61
N PRO A 249 5.52 15.44 15.91
CA PRO A 249 5.23 16.79 16.33
C PRO A 249 4.56 16.80 17.71
N THR A 250 4.81 17.85 18.49
CA THR A 250 4.17 18.01 19.80
C THR A 250 2.65 18.22 19.65
N PRO A 251 1.85 17.83 20.66
CA PRO A 251 0.40 18.07 20.63
C PRO A 251 0.05 19.56 20.45
N GLN A 252 0.87 20.45 21.01
CA GLN A 252 0.69 21.90 20.90
C GLN A 252 0.86 22.37 19.45
N GLN A 253 1.92 21.94 18.76
CA GLN A 253 2.14 22.24 17.34
C GLN A 253 0.98 21.73 16.48
N ARG A 254 0.52 20.49 16.70
CA ARG A 254 -0.59 19.90 15.93
C ARG A 254 -1.93 20.62 16.13
N SER A 255 -2.16 21.19 17.31
CA SER A 255 -3.38 21.95 17.60
C SER A 255 -3.40 23.36 17.01
N ASN A 256 -2.25 23.84 16.50
CA ASN A 256 -2.14 25.18 15.96
C ASN A 256 -2.92 25.30 14.62
N PRO A 257 -3.75 26.34 14.42
CA PRO A 257 -4.46 26.55 13.16
C PRO A 257 -3.54 26.72 11.95
N ASN A 258 -2.32 27.22 12.16
CA ASN A 258 -1.29 27.40 11.12
C ASN A 258 -0.40 26.17 10.92
N PHE A 259 -0.78 25.01 11.47
CA PHE A 259 -0.03 23.78 11.28
C PHE A 259 -0.01 23.37 9.80
N ASN A 260 1.18 23.25 9.23
CA ASN A 260 1.33 22.87 7.83
C ASN A 260 1.06 21.36 7.65
N LYS A 261 -0.16 21.04 7.20
CA LYS A 261 -0.59 19.65 6.96
C LYS A 261 0.20 18.98 5.83
N GLU A 262 0.62 19.72 4.81
CA GLU A 262 1.38 19.16 3.67
C GLU A 262 2.76 18.69 4.12
N VAL A 263 3.47 19.53 4.89
CA VAL A 263 4.76 19.15 5.51
C VAL A 263 4.60 17.92 6.40
N PHE A 264 3.51 17.83 7.15
CA PHE A 264 3.24 16.65 7.99
C PHE A 264 2.98 15.39 7.17
N VAL A 265 2.28 15.49 6.05
CA VAL A 265 2.07 14.36 5.12
C VAL A 265 3.39 13.90 4.52
N ASP A 266 4.23 14.83 4.05
CA ASP A 266 5.56 14.51 3.50
C ASP A 266 6.47 13.86 4.57
N PHE A 267 6.44 14.38 5.80
CA PHE A 267 7.17 13.80 6.93
C PHE A 267 6.70 12.37 7.27
N MET A 268 5.37 12.16 7.33
CA MET A 268 4.79 10.83 7.54
C MET A 268 5.17 9.86 6.41
N ALA A 269 5.19 10.33 5.16
CA ALA A 269 5.63 9.52 4.03
C ALA A 269 7.08 9.06 4.20
N ALA A 270 7.98 9.97 4.59
CA ALA A 270 9.37 9.65 4.88
C ALA A 270 9.51 8.61 6.01
N GLN A 271 8.77 8.76 7.11
CA GLN A 271 8.78 7.80 8.23
C GLN A 271 8.26 6.42 7.81
N ILE A 272 7.17 6.36 7.03
CA ILE A 272 6.57 5.09 6.57
C ILE A 272 7.50 4.37 5.58
N LYS A 273 8.16 5.10 4.68
CA LYS A 273 9.18 4.54 3.77
C LYS A 273 10.40 4.03 4.55
N THR A 274 10.81 4.76 5.59
CA THR A 274 11.89 4.34 6.49
C THR A 274 11.53 3.06 7.26
N LEU A 275 10.30 2.97 7.78
CA LEU A 275 9.79 1.75 8.42
C LEU A 275 9.69 0.58 7.43
N SER A 276 9.27 0.84 6.19
CA SER A 276 9.20 -0.15 5.12
C SER A 276 10.59 -0.70 4.77
N PHE A 277 11.61 0.15 4.80
CA PHE A 277 13.00 -0.27 4.68
C PHE A 277 13.43 -1.17 5.84
N LEU A 278 13.13 -0.81 7.09
CA LEU A 278 13.38 -1.68 8.23
C LEU A 278 12.67 -3.03 8.08
N ALA A 279 11.40 -3.03 7.66
CA ALA A 279 10.61 -4.24 7.44
C ALA A 279 11.22 -5.16 6.37
N TYR A 280 11.94 -4.62 5.39
CA TYR A 280 12.68 -5.41 4.40
C TYR A 280 13.91 -6.10 5.01
N ILE A 281 14.69 -5.40 5.84
CA ILE A 281 15.95 -5.92 6.41
C ILE A 281 15.80 -6.61 7.77
N VAL A 282 14.61 -6.57 8.38
CA VAL A 282 14.37 -7.04 9.77
C VAL A 282 14.81 -8.49 10.02
N ARG A 283 14.65 -9.37 9.02
CA ARG A 283 15.04 -10.79 9.13
C ARG A 283 16.55 -11.01 9.00
N ILE A 284 17.27 -10.05 8.45
CA ILE A 284 18.71 -10.11 8.22
C ILE A 284 19.45 -9.67 9.49
N TYR A 285 19.03 -8.55 10.10
CA TYR A 285 19.70 -7.95 11.26
C TYR A 285 18.93 -8.16 12.56
N GLN A 286 18.46 -9.39 12.80
CA GLN A 286 17.57 -9.70 13.92
C GLN A 286 18.15 -9.30 15.28
N THR A 287 19.45 -9.52 15.51
CA THR A 287 20.12 -9.19 16.77
C THR A 287 20.00 -7.70 17.10
N VAL A 288 20.45 -6.83 16.19
CA VAL A 288 20.44 -5.38 16.37
C VAL A 288 19.03 -4.83 16.45
N VAL A 289 18.10 -5.34 15.63
CA VAL A 289 16.70 -4.90 15.69
C VAL A 289 16.04 -5.28 17.02
N ASN A 290 16.37 -6.46 17.58
CA ASN A 290 15.84 -6.89 18.86
C ASN A 290 16.26 -5.98 20.02
N GLU A 291 17.49 -5.44 19.99
CA GLU A 291 17.99 -4.48 20.98
C GLU A 291 17.13 -3.19 21.03
N HIS A 292 16.58 -2.78 19.89
CA HIS A 292 15.73 -1.59 19.77
C HIS A 292 14.22 -1.89 19.64
N SER A 293 13.81 -3.12 19.93
CA SER A 293 12.44 -3.61 19.67
C SER A 293 11.32 -2.84 20.39
N SER A 294 11.61 -2.24 21.55
CA SER A 294 10.65 -1.39 22.28
C SER A 294 10.37 -0.07 21.55
N GLN A 295 11.40 0.56 20.99
CA GLN A 295 11.28 1.77 20.17
C GLN A 295 10.55 1.46 18.86
N LEU A 296 10.82 0.30 18.26
CA LEU A 296 10.11 -0.17 17.08
C LEU A 296 8.60 -0.28 17.34
N ALA A 297 8.22 -0.94 18.43
CA ALA A 297 6.81 -1.11 18.78
C ALA A 297 6.13 0.25 19.00
N LYS A 298 6.75 1.13 19.81
CA LYS A 298 6.22 2.47 20.07
C LYS A 298 6.11 3.32 18.79
N GLY A 299 7.13 3.32 17.94
CA GLY A 299 7.17 4.07 16.70
C GLY A 299 6.11 3.59 15.70
N MET A 300 6.01 2.29 15.48
CA MET A 300 5.02 1.72 14.55
C MET A 300 3.58 2.01 15.00
N ILE A 301 3.27 1.86 16.30
CA ILE A 301 1.95 2.18 16.84
C ILE A 301 1.68 3.69 16.78
N GLY A 302 2.67 4.51 17.12
CA GLY A 302 2.59 5.97 16.96
C GLY A 302 2.24 6.39 15.53
N LEU A 303 2.89 5.80 14.53
CA LEU A 303 2.59 6.07 13.11
C LEU A 303 1.15 5.66 12.74
N LEU A 304 0.62 4.54 13.27
CA LEU A 304 -0.77 4.15 13.05
C LEU A 304 -1.76 5.15 13.67
N CYS A 305 -1.45 5.68 14.85
CA CYS A 305 -2.27 6.70 15.51
C CYS A 305 -2.21 8.06 14.80
N LEU A 306 -1.05 8.43 14.25
CA LEU A 306 -0.80 9.75 13.68
C LEU A 306 -1.12 9.85 12.17
N CYS A 307 -1.21 8.72 11.45
CA CYS A 307 -1.40 8.70 10.01
C CYS A 307 -2.66 9.49 9.57
N PRO A 308 -2.51 10.54 8.74
CA PRO A 308 -3.62 11.33 8.21
C PRO A 308 -4.66 10.47 7.47
N GLN A 309 -5.93 10.84 7.60
CA GLN A 309 -7.05 10.11 6.97
C GLN A 309 -7.18 10.41 5.47
N GLU A 310 -6.65 11.55 5.04
CA GLU A 310 -6.69 12.04 3.66
C GLU A 310 -5.82 11.19 2.72
N VAL A 311 -4.84 10.47 3.27
CA VAL A 311 -3.77 9.83 2.51
C VAL A 311 -3.80 8.30 2.66
N ALA A 312 -4.85 7.69 2.09
CA ALA A 312 -5.10 6.25 2.20
C ALA A 312 -3.94 5.36 1.68
N HIS A 313 -3.17 5.84 0.70
CA HIS A 313 -2.03 5.09 0.16
C HIS A 313 -0.88 4.94 1.18
N LEU A 314 -0.60 5.96 1.99
CA LEU A 314 0.41 5.88 3.05
C LEU A 314 -0.01 4.89 4.14
N ARG A 315 -1.29 4.91 4.52
CA ARG A 315 -1.86 3.94 5.46
C ARG A 315 -1.71 2.50 4.96
N LYS A 316 -1.92 2.26 3.65
CA LYS A 316 -1.70 0.96 3.01
C LYS A 316 -0.26 0.50 3.15
N GLU A 317 0.71 1.36 2.82
CA GLU A 317 2.14 1.04 2.92
C GLU A 317 2.55 0.74 4.36
N LEU A 318 2.06 1.53 5.31
CA LEU A 318 2.30 1.32 6.75
C LEU A 318 1.77 -0.05 7.21
N LEU A 319 0.56 -0.45 6.80
CA LEU A 319 0.01 -1.76 7.15
C LEU A 319 0.81 -2.92 6.52
N ILE A 320 1.32 -2.75 5.31
CA ILE A 320 2.19 -3.74 4.67
C ILE A 320 3.50 -3.89 5.46
N ALA A 321 4.15 -2.78 5.82
CA ALA A 321 5.36 -2.79 6.63
C ALA A 321 5.12 -3.44 8.01
N ALA A 322 4.02 -3.05 8.68
CA ALA A 322 3.61 -3.63 9.95
C ALA A 322 3.40 -5.14 9.85
N ARG A 323 2.72 -5.62 8.80
CA ARG A 323 2.53 -7.05 8.56
C ARG A 323 3.84 -7.81 8.46
N HIS A 324 4.82 -7.28 7.72
CA HIS A 324 6.13 -7.92 7.57
C HIS A 324 6.89 -7.99 8.91
N ILE A 325 6.83 -6.92 9.71
CA ILE A 325 7.46 -6.89 11.04
C ILE A 325 6.78 -7.88 11.99
N LEU A 326 5.44 -7.86 12.07
CA LEU A 326 4.64 -8.73 12.94
C LEU A 326 4.71 -10.23 12.54
N ALA A 327 5.12 -10.53 11.31
CA ALA A 327 5.40 -11.91 10.88
C ALA A 327 6.70 -12.49 11.47
N THR A 328 7.53 -11.69 12.13
CA THR A 328 8.78 -12.13 12.79
C THR A 328 8.56 -12.46 14.28
N GLU A 329 9.63 -12.85 14.98
CA GLU A 329 9.62 -13.09 16.43
C GLU A 329 9.39 -11.80 17.25
N LEU A 330 9.61 -10.62 16.66
CA LEU A 330 9.36 -9.31 17.31
C LEU A 330 7.90 -9.10 17.73
N ARG A 331 6.95 -9.87 17.18
CA ARG A 331 5.52 -9.84 17.53
C ARG A 331 5.25 -9.93 19.03
N GLU A 332 6.11 -10.63 19.79
CA GLU A 332 5.95 -10.76 21.24
C GLU A 332 6.09 -9.41 21.96
N LYS A 333 6.88 -8.48 21.42
CA LYS A 333 7.06 -7.12 21.97
C LYS A 333 5.82 -6.24 21.77
N PHE A 334 4.92 -6.60 20.86
CA PHE A 334 3.66 -5.89 20.61
C PHE A 334 2.53 -6.31 21.55
N VAL A 335 2.71 -7.34 22.38
CA VAL A 335 1.67 -7.81 23.31
C VAL A 335 1.20 -6.69 24.24
N GLY A 336 2.11 -5.84 24.73
CA GLY A 336 1.78 -4.73 25.63
C GLY A 336 0.96 -3.61 24.98
N SER A 337 0.99 -3.48 23.66
CA SER A 337 0.24 -2.46 22.89
C SER A 337 -0.85 -3.09 22.01
N LEU A 338 -1.16 -4.37 22.19
CA LEU A 338 -2.14 -5.08 21.36
C LEU A 338 -3.56 -4.50 21.53
N GLU A 339 -3.87 -3.95 22.70
CA GLU A 339 -5.14 -3.28 22.98
C GLU A 339 -5.43 -2.14 21.98
N GLU A 340 -4.39 -1.40 21.56
CA GLU A 340 -4.51 -0.32 20.57
C GLU A 340 -4.76 -0.86 19.15
N LEU A 341 -4.16 -2.02 18.81
CA LEU A 341 -4.36 -2.67 17.51
C LEU A 341 -5.76 -3.28 17.33
N PHE A 342 -6.51 -3.49 18.42
CA PHE A 342 -7.91 -3.91 18.35
C PHE A 342 -8.88 -2.76 18.00
N ASP A 343 -8.44 -1.50 18.08
CA ASP A 343 -9.24 -0.36 17.64
C ASP A 343 -9.13 -0.20 16.12
N GLU A 344 -10.25 -0.38 15.42
CA GLU A 344 -10.33 -0.23 13.96
C GLU A 344 -9.98 1.18 13.50
N ASN A 345 -10.27 2.21 14.31
CA ASN A 345 -9.93 3.59 13.97
C ASN A 345 -8.41 3.83 14.02
N ILE A 346 -7.69 3.09 14.86
CA ILE A 346 -6.23 3.17 14.94
C ILE A 346 -5.60 2.31 13.85
N LEU A 347 -6.04 1.05 13.71
CA LEU A 347 -5.45 0.10 12.78
C LEU A 347 -5.68 0.50 11.31
N ILE A 348 -6.93 0.83 10.97
CA ILE A 348 -7.34 1.11 9.58
C ILE A 348 -7.38 2.62 9.32
N GLY A 349 -7.75 3.43 10.32
CA GLY A 349 -7.96 4.86 10.17
C GLY A 349 -9.45 5.22 9.98
N THR A 350 -9.74 6.51 10.10
CA THR A 350 -11.10 7.09 9.96
C THR A 350 -11.48 7.42 8.51
N GLY A 351 -10.53 7.35 7.57
CA GLY A 351 -10.75 7.69 6.16
C GLY A 351 -11.55 6.60 5.43
N TRP A 352 -12.61 7.00 4.72
CA TRP A 352 -13.53 6.06 4.07
C TRP A 352 -12.86 5.18 3.00
N THR A 353 -11.98 5.77 2.18
CA THR A 353 -11.21 5.03 1.16
C THR A 353 -10.27 3.99 1.78
N ALA A 354 -9.60 4.34 2.88
CA ALA A 354 -8.75 3.42 3.62
C ALA A 354 -9.59 2.30 4.26
N TYR A 355 -10.74 2.65 4.84
CA TYR A 355 -11.67 1.71 5.44
C TYR A 355 -12.16 0.64 4.44
N GLU A 356 -12.62 1.04 3.26
CA GLU A 356 -13.11 0.07 2.28
C GLU A 356 -11.99 -0.80 1.67
N SER A 357 -10.84 -0.21 1.37
CA SER A 357 -9.76 -0.92 0.65
C SER A 357 -8.85 -1.75 1.55
N LEU A 358 -8.67 -1.39 2.83
CA LEU A 358 -7.64 -1.98 3.69
C LEU A 358 -8.17 -3.00 4.71
N ARG A 359 -9.48 -3.08 4.94
CA ARG A 359 -10.11 -4.03 5.87
C ARG A 359 -9.59 -5.48 5.72
N PRO A 360 -9.54 -6.08 4.51
CA PRO A 360 -9.03 -7.44 4.36
C PRO A 360 -7.57 -7.61 4.82
N LEU A 361 -6.70 -6.65 4.50
CA LEU A 361 -5.29 -6.68 4.89
C LEU A 361 -5.12 -6.46 6.40
N ALA A 362 -5.85 -5.50 6.97
CA ALA A 362 -5.79 -5.19 8.39
C ALA A 362 -6.27 -6.37 9.25
N TYR A 363 -7.45 -6.93 8.96
CA TYR A 363 -7.99 -8.05 9.73
C TYR A 363 -7.19 -9.33 9.58
N SER A 364 -6.63 -9.62 8.39
CA SER A 364 -5.74 -10.77 8.23
C SER A 364 -4.44 -10.61 9.01
N THR A 365 -3.84 -9.42 8.98
CA THR A 365 -2.62 -9.11 9.76
C THR A 365 -2.88 -9.20 11.26
N LEU A 366 -3.98 -8.64 11.76
CA LEU A 366 -4.36 -8.70 13.16
C LEU A 366 -4.68 -10.14 13.59
N ALA A 367 -5.36 -10.91 12.74
CA ALA A 367 -5.67 -12.31 13.02
C ALA A 367 -4.42 -13.17 13.12
N ASP A 368 -3.48 -13.00 12.18
CA ASP A 368 -2.19 -13.68 12.21
C ASP A 368 -1.42 -13.33 13.49
N LEU A 369 -1.37 -12.04 13.87
CA LEU A 369 -0.73 -11.61 15.11
C LEU A 369 -1.36 -12.30 16.33
N VAL A 370 -2.67 -12.16 16.52
CA VAL A 370 -3.42 -12.74 17.63
C VAL A 370 -3.24 -14.25 17.68
N HIS A 371 -3.29 -14.93 16.53
CA HIS A 371 -3.05 -16.36 16.46
C HIS A 371 -1.68 -16.71 17.04
N HIS A 372 -0.61 -16.05 16.63
CA HIS A 372 0.74 -16.39 17.08
C HIS A 372 0.99 -16.03 18.55
N VAL A 373 0.45 -14.89 19.04
CA VAL A 373 0.71 -14.44 20.41
C VAL A 373 -0.33 -14.92 21.44
N ARG A 374 -1.39 -15.63 21.02
CA ARG A 374 -2.54 -16.04 21.87
C ARG A 374 -2.20 -16.63 23.23
N GLN A 375 -1.09 -17.38 23.32
CA GLN A 375 -0.66 -18.02 24.57
C GLN A 375 -0.16 -17.02 25.60
N HIS A 376 0.32 -15.85 25.17
CA HIS A 376 0.86 -14.78 26.02
C HIS A 376 -0.19 -13.73 26.40
N LEU A 377 -1.39 -13.78 25.82
CA LEU A 377 -2.43 -12.78 26.06
C LEU A 377 -3.16 -12.98 27.40
N PRO A 378 -3.44 -11.89 28.14
CA PRO A 378 -4.32 -11.94 29.31
C PRO A 378 -5.78 -12.13 28.87
N LEU A 379 -6.64 -12.57 29.80
CA LEU A 379 -8.05 -12.87 29.48
C LEU A 379 -8.81 -11.63 28.95
N LYS A 380 -8.47 -10.42 29.43
CA LYS A 380 -9.02 -9.14 28.96
C LYS A 380 -8.82 -8.96 27.44
N ASP A 381 -7.61 -9.21 26.96
CA ASP A 381 -7.25 -9.01 25.55
C ASP A 381 -7.82 -10.12 24.67
N LEU A 382 -7.88 -11.35 25.17
CA LEU A 382 -8.60 -12.44 24.50
C LEU A 382 -10.09 -12.10 24.33
N SER A 383 -10.73 -11.50 25.34
CA SER A 383 -12.12 -11.05 25.23
C SER A 383 -12.32 -9.97 24.17
N LYS A 384 -11.39 -9.00 24.08
CA LYS A 384 -11.40 -7.97 23.03
C LYS A 384 -11.21 -8.56 21.64
N ALA A 385 -10.24 -9.48 21.48
CA ALA A 385 -10.03 -10.22 20.24
C ALA A 385 -11.31 -10.93 19.80
N VAL A 386 -11.95 -11.68 20.72
CA VAL A 386 -13.22 -12.34 20.47
C VAL A 386 -14.28 -11.36 19.97
N ASN A 387 -14.41 -10.19 20.60
CA ASN A 387 -15.40 -9.19 20.20
C ASN A 387 -15.14 -8.65 18.79
N VAL A 388 -13.90 -8.30 18.45
CA VAL A 388 -13.52 -7.81 17.11
C VAL A 388 -13.80 -8.87 16.05
N PHE A 389 -13.29 -10.09 16.22
CA PHE A 389 -13.49 -11.13 15.22
C PHE A 389 -14.94 -11.63 15.15
N SER A 390 -15.72 -11.51 16.23
CA SER A 390 -17.16 -11.78 16.19
C SER A 390 -17.91 -10.77 15.32
N LYS A 391 -17.54 -9.48 15.38
CA LYS A 391 -18.09 -8.47 14.46
C LYS A 391 -17.76 -8.82 13.00
N ASN A 392 -16.50 -9.18 12.73
CA ASN A 392 -16.05 -9.55 11.39
C ASN A 392 -16.80 -10.75 10.81
N VAL A 393 -17.17 -11.73 11.64
CA VAL A 393 -17.97 -12.89 11.21
C VAL A 393 -19.35 -12.47 10.68
N HIS A 394 -19.95 -11.45 11.29
CA HIS A 394 -21.29 -10.96 10.95
C HIS A 394 -21.31 -9.80 9.95
N ASP A 395 -20.16 -9.19 9.66
CA ASP A 395 -20.07 -8.12 8.69
C ASP A 395 -20.18 -8.65 7.25
N GLU A 396 -21.36 -8.48 6.65
CA GLU A 396 -21.66 -8.89 5.27
C GLU A 396 -21.00 -8.00 4.20
N SER A 397 -20.40 -6.87 4.59
CA SER A 397 -19.59 -6.07 3.66
C SER A 397 -18.18 -6.64 3.47
N LEU A 398 -17.75 -7.58 4.32
CA LEU A 398 -16.49 -8.31 4.16
C LEU A 398 -16.65 -9.55 3.27
N VAL A 399 -15.57 -9.93 2.59
CA VAL A 399 -15.52 -11.16 1.78
C VAL A 399 -15.62 -12.40 2.68
N THR A 400 -16.34 -13.42 2.21
CA THR A 400 -16.58 -14.70 2.92
C THR A 400 -15.29 -15.37 3.43
N THR A 401 -14.16 -15.17 2.74
CA THR A 401 -12.85 -15.67 3.15
C THR A 401 -12.37 -15.05 4.47
N ILE A 402 -12.58 -13.75 4.68
CA ILE A 402 -12.25 -13.04 5.93
C ILE A 402 -13.19 -13.45 7.06
N GLN A 403 -14.48 -13.63 6.77
CA GLN A 403 -15.44 -14.17 7.74
C GLN A 403 -15.03 -15.59 8.20
N THR A 404 -14.64 -16.45 7.25
CA THR A 404 -14.17 -17.82 7.52
C THR A 404 -12.88 -17.83 8.33
N MET A 405 -11.92 -16.95 8.01
CA MET A 405 -10.69 -16.78 8.76
C MET A 405 -10.99 -16.34 10.20
N SER A 406 -11.88 -15.37 10.38
CA SER A 406 -12.29 -14.88 11.70
C SER A 406 -12.93 -16.00 12.53
N CYS A 407 -13.80 -16.82 11.93
CA CYS A 407 -14.33 -18.03 12.56
C CYS A 407 -13.21 -18.97 13.02
N LYS A 408 -12.26 -19.32 12.14
CA LYS A 408 -11.13 -20.22 12.47
C LYS A 408 -10.29 -19.68 13.62
N LEU A 409 -10.02 -18.38 13.66
CA LEU A 409 -9.28 -17.76 14.75
C LEU A 409 -10.03 -17.90 16.07
N LEU A 410 -11.33 -17.61 16.11
CA LEU A 410 -12.14 -17.80 17.32
C LEU A 410 -12.00 -19.24 17.86
N LEU A 411 -11.93 -20.25 16.99
CA LEU A 411 -11.77 -21.65 17.42
C LEU A 411 -10.42 -21.89 18.09
N ASN A 412 -9.36 -21.31 17.52
CA ASN A 412 -8.01 -21.41 18.05
C ASN A 412 -7.83 -20.69 19.38
N LEU A 413 -8.73 -19.76 19.74
CA LEU A 413 -8.70 -19.06 21.03
C LEU A 413 -9.40 -19.84 22.16
N VAL A 414 -10.25 -20.82 21.86
CA VAL A 414 -11.05 -21.55 22.87
C VAL A 414 -10.17 -22.15 23.97
N GLU A 415 -9.12 -22.86 23.58
CA GLU A 415 -8.21 -23.50 24.56
C GLU A 415 -7.41 -22.47 25.36
N CYS A 416 -7.03 -21.35 24.73
CA CYS A 416 -6.30 -20.27 25.41
C CYS A 416 -7.18 -19.57 26.44
N ILE A 417 -8.45 -19.29 26.08
CA ILE A 417 -9.45 -18.71 26.99
C ILE A 417 -9.66 -19.62 28.19
N ARG A 418 -9.81 -20.93 27.96
CA ARG A 418 -9.97 -21.92 29.03
C ARG A 418 -8.77 -21.91 29.99
N ALA A 419 -7.56 -22.08 29.44
CA ALA A 419 -6.34 -22.14 30.24
C ALA A 419 -6.09 -20.84 31.03
N ARG A 420 -6.37 -19.67 30.44
CA ARG A 420 -6.22 -18.37 31.11
C ARG A 420 -7.31 -18.14 32.16
N SER A 421 -8.55 -18.50 31.86
CA SER A 421 -9.68 -18.42 32.80
C SER A 421 -9.43 -19.23 34.08
N ASP A 422 -8.88 -20.44 33.95
CA ASP A 422 -8.55 -21.29 35.10
C ASP A 422 -7.41 -20.72 35.96
N ARG A 423 -6.49 -19.95 35.35
CA ARG A 423 -5.35 -19.31 36.05
C ARG A 423 -5.73 -17.98 36.70
N GLU A 424 -6.57 -17.19 36.03
CA GLU A 424 -6.96 -15.84 36.43
C GLU A 424 -8.26 -15.80 37.25
N ASN A 425 -8.89 -16.97 37.51
CA ASN A 425 -10.25 -17.08 38.06
C ASN A 425 -11.28 -16.22 37.32
N GLY A 426 -11.11 -16.11 36.00
CA GLY A 426 -11.96 -15.28 35.14
C GLY A 426 -13.23 -15.99 34.67
N ASN A 427 -14.13 -15.25 34.01
CA ASN A 427 -15.38 -15.80 33.48
C ASN A 427 -15.25 -16.37 32.06
N GLY A 428 -14.34 -17.32 31.86
CA GLY A 428 -14.11 -17.96 30.56
C GLY A 428 -15.34 -18.68 30.02
N ARG A 429 -16.18 -19.25 30.90
CA ARG A 429 -17.43 -19.92 30.50
C ARG A 429 -18.38 -18.96 29.80
N GLU A 430 -18.61 -17.77 30.37
CA GLU A 430 -19.49 -16.76 29.76
C GLU A 430 -18.95 -16.29 28.39
N LEU A 431 -17.62 -16.09 28.29
CA LEU A 431 -17.00 -15.70 27.03
C LEU A 431 -17.18 -16.78 25.94
N LEU A 432 -16.99 -18.05 26.28
CA LEU A 432 -17.22 -19.17 25.36
C LEU A 432 -18.69 -19.30 24.97
N MET A 433 -19.62 -19.08 25.90
CA MET A 433 -21.06 -19.05 25.59
C MET A 433 -21.42 -17.92 24.62
N ARG A 434 -20.83 -16.74 24.78
CA ARG A 434 -20.98 -15.61 23.84
C ARG A 434 -20.41 -15.96 22.46
N MET A 435 -19.26 -16.62 22.40
CA MET A 435 -18.70 -17.12 21.14
C MET A 435 -19.64 -18.12 20.46
N LEU A 436 -20.25 -19.04 21.23
CA LEU A 436 -21.22 -19.99 20.69
C LEU A 436 -22.43 -19.27 20.10
N GLU A 437 -22.96 -18.25 20.78
CA GLU A 437 -24.08 -17.45 20.29
C GLU A 437 -23.74 -16.75 18.96
N VAL A 438 -22.54 -16.19 18.81
CA VAL A 438 -22.04 -15.59 17.56
C VAL A 438 -22.08 -16.61 16.42
N LEU A 439 -21.56 -17.82 16.63
CA LEU A 439 -21.59 -18.88 15.60
C LEU A 439 -23.02 -19.28 15.23
N VAL A 440 -23.92 -19.40 16.21
CA VAL A 440 -25.35 -19.72 15.99
C VAL A 440 -26.05 -18.64 15.19
N LEU A 441 -25.79 -17.37 15.50
CA LEU A 441 -26.33 -16.24 14.74
C LEU A 441 -25.79 -16.24 13.30
N LYS A 442 -24.54 -16.69 13.06
CA LYS A 442 -24.02 -16.77 11.69
C LYS A 442 -24.71 -17.86 10.89
N PHE A 443 -25.00 -19.02 11.49
CA PHE A 443 -25.86 -20.03 10.86
C PHE A 443 -27.23 -19.47 10.46
N LYS A 444 -27.85 -18.65 11.32
CA LYS A 444 -29.12 -17.97 11.00
C LYS A 444 -28.98 -17.06 9.78
N THR A 445 -27.91 -16.25 9.72
CA THR A 445 -27.66 -15.35 8.59
C THR A 445 -27.45 -16.13 7.28
N ILE A 446 -26.66 -17.21 7.32
CA ILE A 446 -26.45 -18.08 6.17
C ILE A 446 -27.78 -18.69 5.69
N ALA A 447 -28.52 -19.31 6.61
CA ALA A 447 -29.78 -19.98 6.30
C ALA A 447 -30.85 -19.03 5.75
N LYS A 448 -30.97 -17.82 6.32
CA LYS A 448 -32.05 -16.89 5.97
C LYS A 448 -31.73 -15.93 4.85
N LEU A 449 -30.46 -15.56 4.65
CA LEU A 449 -30.07 -14.53 3.68
C LEU A 449 -29.21 -15.11 2.56
N GLN A 450 -28.13 -15.84 2.88
CA GLN A 450 -27.16 -16.28 1.87
C GLN A 450 -27.68 -17.45 1.02
N ILE A 451 -28.32 -18.46 1.64
CA ILE A 451 -28.85 -19.63 0.91
C ILE A 451 -29.92 -19.23 -0.10
N PRO A 452 -30.98 -18.46 0.24
CA PRO A 452 -32.00 -18.06 -0.74
C PRO A 452 -31.42 -17.33 -1.95
N VAL A 453 -30.44 -16.45 -1.74
CA VAL A 453 -29.75 -15.73 -2.82
C VAL A 453 -28.95 -16.68 -3.72
N LEU A 454 -28.24 -17.65 -3.13
CA LEU A 454 -27.50 -18.66 -3.89
C LEU A 454 -28.42 -19.61 -4.65
N MET A 455 -29.58 -19.98 -4.09
CA MET A 455 -30.59 -20.79 -4.78
C MET A 455 -31.19 -20.05 -5.97
N ALA A 456 -31.54 -18.77 -5.80
CA ALA A 456 -32.05 -17.93 -6.89
C ALA A 456 -31.01 -17.77 -8.02
N LYS A 457 -29.73 -17.60 -7.67
CA LYS A 457 -28.62 -17.57 -8.64
C LYS A 457 -28.47 -18.89 -9.40
N ALA A 458 -28.55 -20.03 -8.70
CA ALA A 458 -28.45 -21.34 -9.33
C ALA A 458 -29.62 -21.61 -10.29
N GLN A 459 -30.84 -21.22 -9.90
CA GLN A 459 -32.03 -21.31 -10.76
C GLN A 459 -31.91 -20.41 -11.99
N ALA A 460 -31.46 -19.16 -11.83
CA ALA A 460 -31.22 -18.26 -12.96
C ALA A 460 -30.16 -18.80 -13.94
N GLN A 461 -29.08 -19.39 -13.43
CA GLN A 461 -28.05 -20.02 -14.27
C GLN A 461 -28.57 -21.27 -15.01
N GLN A 462 -29.45 -22.06 -14.39
CA GLN A 462 -30.10 -23.19 -15.06
C GLN A 462 -31.01 -22.72 -16.20
N ILE A 463 -31.78 -21.64 -15.99
CA ILE A 463 -32.67 -21.05 -17.01
C ILE A 463 -31.87 -20.55 -18.22
N THR A 464 -30.75 -19.85 -17.99
CA THR A 464 -29.86 -19.39 -19.07
C THR A 464 -29.17 -20.55 -19.79
N ALA A 465 -28.75 -21.59 -19.08
CA ALA A 465 -28.15 -22.79 -19.66
C ALA A 465 -29.16 -23.59 -20.52
N THR A 466 -30.45 -23.54 -20.20
CA THR A 466 -31.52 -24.12 -21.03
C THR A 466 -31.96 -23.25 -22.21
N ALA A 467 -31.61 -21.96 -22.24
CA ALA A 467 -31.96 -21.05 -23.35
C ALA A 467 -30.95 -21.06 -24.51
N ILE A 468 -29.67 -21.38 -24.25
CA ILE A 468 -28.60 -21.45 -25.27
C ILE A 468 -28.82 -22.60 -26.30
N PRO A 469 -29.35 -23.80 -25.94
CA PRO A 469 -29.66 -24.84 -26.91
C PRO A 469 -30.84 -24.49 -27.84
N VAL A 470 -31.77 -23.64 -27.40
CA VAL A 470 -33.02 -23.35 -28.13
C VAL A 470 -32.77 -22.40 -29.31
N LEU A 471 -31.82 -21.46 -29.19
CA LEU A 471 -31.43 -20.59 -30.31
C LEU A 471 -30.57 -21.31 -31.36
N LEU A 472 -29.85 -22.37 -30.99
CA LEU A 472 -29.08 -23.20 -31.92
C LEU A 472 -29.94 -24.22 -32.67
N GLN A 473 -31.09 -24.64 -32.10
CA GLN A 473 -32.06 -25.51 -32.79
C GLN A 473 -32.92 -24.77 -33.82
N ALA A 474 -33.08 -23.45 -33.70
CA ALA A 474 -33.85 -22.65 -34.66
C ALA A 474 -33.13 -22.42 -36.01
N VAL A 475 -31.83 -22.74 -36.13
CA VAL A 475 -31.06 -22.60 -37.38
C VAL A 475 -31.00 -23.92 -38.18
N GLN A 476 -31.58 -25.01 -37.69
CA GLN A 476 -31.49 -26.33 -38.35
C GLN A 476 -32.56 -26.61 -39.42
N HIS A 477 -33.43 -25.64 -39.75
CA HIS A 477 -34.41 -25.80 -40.83
C HIS A 477 -34.13 -24.90 -42.05
N THR A 478 -33.00 -25.13 -42.73
CA THR A 478 -32.88 -24.86 -44.17
C THR A 478 -32.04 -25.95 -44.83
N ASN A 479 -32.68 -26.79 -45.63
CA ASN A 479 -32.10 -27.88 -46.43
C ASN A 479 -31.18 -27.37 -47.55
N ILE A 480 -29.93 -27.83 -47.61
CA ILE A 480 -29.13 -27.91 -48.85
C ILE A 480 -28.32 -29.24 -48.83
N PRO A 481 -28.24 -30.03 -49.92
CA PRO A 481 -27.57 -31.34 -49.93
C PRO A 481 -26.02 -31.23 -50.05
N PRO A 482 -25.29 -32.34 -49.76
CA PRO A 482 -23.87 -32.32 -49.45
C PRO A 482 -22.98 -32.74 -50.63
N ASN A 483 -21.77 -32.18 -50.76
CA ASN A 483 -20.61 -32.97 -51.19
C ASN A 483 -19.22 -32.32 -50.94
N VAL A 484 -18.23 -33.20 -50.75
CA VAL A 484 -16.75 -33.07 -50.88
C VAL A 484 -15.89 -32.73 -49.64
N SER A 485 -15.58 -33.79 -48.88
CA SER A 485 -14.27 -34.32 -48.44
C SER A 485 -13.03 -33.44 -48.09
N HIS A 486 -12.58 -33.65 -46.83
CA HIS A 486 -11.19 -33.94 -46.35
C HIS A 486 -10.18 -32.81 -46.00
N PRO A 487 -9.17 -33.10 -45.13
CA PRO A 487 -8.98 -32.39 -43.86
C PRO A 487 -7.65 -31.60 -43.76
N GLY A 488 -7.56 -30.71 -42.76
CA GLY A 488 -6.33 -30.03 -42.38
C GLY A 488 -6.27 -29.75 -40.87
N ALA A 489 -5.12 -30.02 -40.26
CA ALA A 489 -4.72 -29.62 -38.90
C ALA A 489 -4.88 -28.10 -38.70
N THR A 490 -4.99 -27.51 -37.50
CA THR A 490 -4.02 -27.50 -36.39
C THR A 490 -4.62 -26.67 -35.23
N GLU A 491 -4.25 -26.94 -33.98
CA GLU A 491 -4.58 -26.13 -32.79
C GLU A 491 -3.98 -24.72 -32.82
N VAL A 492 -4.76 -23.66 -32.47
CA VAL A 492 -4.25 -22.42 -31.86
C VAL A 492 -5.30 -21.80 -30.92
N LYS A 493 -4.93 -21.64 -29.64
CA LYS A 493 -5.59 -20.79 -28.63
C LYS A 493 -5.33 -19.32 -28.95
N THR A 494 -6.35 -18.46 -28.90
CA THR A 494 -6.13 -17.00 -28.81
C THR A 494 -7.11 -16.35 -27.85
N GLU A 495 -6.53 -15.52 -26.99
CA GLU A 495 -7.13 -14.62 -26.00
C GLU A 495 -8.10 -13.61 -26.64
N GLN A 496 -9.19 -13.28 -25.95
CA GLN A 496 -10.05 -12.15 -26.32
C GLN A 496 -9.66 -10.90 -25.53
N ARG A 497 -9.23 -9.90 -26.29
CA ARG A 497 -9.00 -8.51 -25.94
C ARG A 497 -10.32 -7.74 -26.07
N GLU A 498 -10.74 -7.04 -25.03
CA GLU A 498 -11.82 -6.06 -25.07
C GLU A 498 -11.36 -4.79 -25.80
N GLU A 499 -12.23 -4.21 -26.64
CA GLU A 499 -12.38 -2.75 -26.81
C GLU A 499 -13.71 -2.41 -27.55
N PRO A 500 -14.21 -1.16 -27.45
CA PRO A 500 -15.64 -0.84 -27.29
C PRO A 500 -16.29 -0.34 -28.58
N LYS A 501 -17.61 -0.54 -28.74
CA LYS A 501 -18.41 0.24 -29.69
C LYS A 501 -19.80 0.58 -29.15
N SER A 502 -20.03 1.89 -29.11
CA SER A 502 -21.31 2.58 -29.00
C SER A 502 -22.16 2.36 -30.24
N THR A 503 -23.44 2.03 -30.06
CA THR A 503 -24.53 2.41 -30.97
C THR A 503 -25.86 2.23 -30.22
N PHE A 504 -26.63 3.32 -30.10
CA PHE A 504 -28.05 3.26 -29.76
C PHE A 504 -28.85 2.72 -30.95
N PRO A 505 -29.93 1.97 -30.69
CA PRO A 505 -31.19 2.35 -31.32
C PRO A 505 -32.38 2.40 -30.36
N VAL A 506 -33.29 3.28 -30.75
CA VAL A 506 -34.55 3.69 -30.13
C VAL A 506 -35.67 2.71 -30.49
N GLY A 507 -36.55 2.42 -29.52
CA GLY A 507 -37.98 2.19 -29.76
C GLY A 507 -38.55 0.83 -29.33
N GLY A 508 -39.51 0.85 -28.39
CA GLY A 508 -40.59 -0.15 -28.36
C GLY A 508 -40.95 -0.85 -27.02
N LEU A 509 -41.49 -0.08 -26.07
CA LEU A 509 -42.62 -0.38 -25.15
C LEU A 509 -42.66 -1.66 -24.28
N LEU A 510 -42.85 -1.39 -22.97
CA LEU A 510 -43.52 -2.16 -21.91
C LEU A 510 -42.71 -3.31 -21.26
N ASP A 511 -42.06 -3.05 -20.12
CA ASP A 511 -42.59 -3.41 -18.79
C ASP A 511 -41.71 -2.89 -17.63
N SER A 512 -42.37 -2.39 -16.57
CA SER A 512 -41.97 -2.31 -15.15
C SER A 512 -40.53 -1.87 -14.73
N ARG A 513 -40.48 -0.64 -14.19
CA ARG A 513 -39.30 0.10 -13.67
C ARG A 513 -38.58 -0.54 -12.47
N GLU A 514 -37.28 -0.80 -12.63
CA GLU A 514 -36.23 -0.47 -11.65
C GLU A 514 -35.02 0.12 -12.42
N GLU A 515 -35.10 1.41 -12.73
CA GLU A 515 -33.95 2.16 -13.27
C GLU A 515 -32.92 2.37 -12.14
N LYS A 516 -31.83 1.59 -12.16
CA LYS A 516 -30.66 1.88 -11.33
C LYS A 516 -29.89 3.04 -11.95
N THR A 517 -29.96 4.20 -11.30
CA THR A 517 -29.10 5.35 -11.56
C THR A 517 -27.63 4.95 -11.41
N LYS A 518 -26.83 5.23 -12.45
CA LYS A 518 -25.39 4.94 -12.49
C LYS A 518 -24.59 6.00 -11.72
N PHE A 519 -24.55 5.88 -10.40
CA PHE A 519 -23.44 6.36 -9.54
C PHE A 519 -23.56 5.72 -8.15
N GLY A 520 -22.53 5.00 -7.68
CA GLY A 520 -22.30 4.84 -6.23
C GLY A 520 -22.98 3.72 -5.42
N PHE A 521 -23.37 2.57 -5.99
CA PHE A 521 -23.69 1.39 -5.15
C PHE A 521 -22.57 0.35 -5.24
N PRO A 522 -22.09 -0.23 -4.11
CA PRO A 522 -21.23 -1.40 -4.16
C PRO A 522 -21.96 -2.49 -4.96
N ALA A 523 -21.20 -3.28 -5.73
CA ALA A 523 -21.74 -4.47 -6.39
C ALA A 523 -22.61 -5.23 -5.38
N SER A 524 -23.84 -5.61 -5.76
CA SER A 524 -24.77 -6.29 -4.86
C SER A 524 -24.01 -7.34 -4.06
N GLN A 525 -24.09 -7.33 -2.73
CA GLN A 525 -23.37 -8.27 -1.86
C GLN A 525 -23.62 -9.73 -2.25
N ALA A 526 -24.76 -9.99 -2.91
CA ALA A 526 -25.08 -11.25 -3.57
C ALA A 526 -23.97 -11.73 -4.51
N ALA A 527 -23.29 -10.85 -5.24
CA ALA A 527 -22.18 -11.15 -6.16
C ALA A 527 -20.98 -11.79 -5.45
N ASN A 528 -20.75 -11.47 -4.18
CA ASN A 528 -19.63 -12.00 -3.39
C ASN A 528 -19.88 -13.41 -2.83
N TYR A 529 -21.11 -13.92 -2.90
CA TYR A 529 -21.42 -15.26 -2.43
C TYR A 529 -21.14 -16.30 -3.52
N SER A 530 -20.31 -17.28 -3.16
CA SER A 530 -20.12 -18.52 -3.92
C SER A 530 -20.59 -19.72 -3.10
N VAL A 531 -21.12 -20.74 -3.78
CA VAL A 531 -21.53 -21.99 -3.12
C VAL A 531 -20.33 -22.67 -2.45
N SER A 532 -19.15 -22.62 -3.07
CA SER A 532 -17.91 -23.18 -2.53
C SER A 532 -17.51 -22.52 -1.19
N ASP A 533 -17.48 -21.19 -1.15
CA ASP A 533 -17.07 -20.45 0.05
C ASP A 533 -18.11 -20.61 1.16
N CYS A 534 -19.40 -20.60 0.83
CA CYS A 534 -20.48 -20.82 1.79
C CYS A 534 -20.40 -22.23 2.41
N ARG A 535 -20.15 -23.27 1.60
CA ARG A 535 -19.90 -24.64 2.11
C ARG A 535 -18.68 -24.69 3.04
N GLY A 536 -17.60 -24.01 2.66
CA GLY A 536 -16.39 -23.90 3.49
C GLY A 536 -16.65 -23.21 4.84
N LEU A 537 -17.46 -22.16 4.83
CA LEU A 537 -17.89 -21.44 6.02
C LEU A 537 -18.78 -22.29 6.92
N VAL A 538 -19.81 -22.96 6.38
CA VAL A 538 -20.69 -23.87 7.13
C VAL A 538 -19.88 -24.98 7.79
N LYS A 539 -18.95 -25.62 7.06
CA LYS A 539 -18.04 -26.63 7.62
C LYS A 539 -17.21 -26.08 8.78
N THR A 540 -16.69 -24.86 8.64
CA THR A 540 -15.91 -24.19 9.69
C THR A 540 -16.76 -23.90 10.92
N LEU A 541 -18.00 -23.43 10.75
CA LEU A 541 -18.93 -23.16 11.85
C LEU A 541 -19.30 -24.44 12.62
N VAL A 542 -19.55 -25.56 11.93
CA VAL A 542 -19.85 -26.85 12.57
C VAL A 542 -18.67 -27.31 13.44
N CYS A 543 -17.44 -27.24 12.90
CA CYS A 543 -16.23 -27.52 13.68
C CYS A 543 -16.10 -26.57 14.88
N GLY A 544 -16.48 -25.31 14.69
CA GLY A 544 -16.45 -24.30 15.73
C GLY A 544 -17.39 -24.56 16.88
N VAL A 545 -18.65 -24.85 16.58
CA VAL A 545 -19.66 -25.23 17.56
C VAL A 545 -19.20 -26.43 18.38
N LYS A 546 -18.64 -27.46 17.72
CA LYS A 546 -18.04 -28.60 18.42
C LYS A 546 -16.97 -28.12 19.39
N THR A 547 -15.96 -27.41 18.91
CA THR A 547 -14.80 -26.98 19.72
C THR A 547 -15.21 -26.11 20.92
N VAL A 548 -16.09 -25.13 20.70
CA VAL A 548 -16.57 -24.22 21.76
C VAL A 548 -17.41 -24.97 22.78
N THR A 549 -18.31 -25.86 22.35
CA THR A 549 -19.15 -26.68 23.26
C THR A 549 -18.29 -27.56 24.16
N TRP A 550 -17.28 -28.23 23.60
CA TRP A 550 -16.30 -28.99 24.37
C TRP A 550 -15.55 -28.09 25.37
N GLY A 551 -15.13 -26.90 24.95
CA GLY A 551 -14.51 -25.90 25.84
C GLY A 551 -15.40 -25.51 27.03
N ILE A 552 -16.68 -25.23 26.81
CA ILE A 552 -17.66 -24.90 27.86
C ILE A 552 -17.80 -26.07 28.85
N THR A 553 -17.86 -27.31 28.35
CA THR A 553 -17.90 -28.52 29.19
C THR A 553 -16.59 -28.81 29.91
N ALA A 554 -15.50 -28.13 29.60
CA ALA A 554 -14.22 -28.26 30.30
C ALA A 554 -13.97 -27.13 31.33
N CYS A 555 -14.65 -25.98 31.24
CA CYS A 555 -14.52 -24.89 32.20
C CYS A 555 -15.08 -25.24 33.60
N LYS A 556 -14.39 -24.80 34.66
CA LYS A 556 -14.88 -24.89 36.04
C LYS A 556 -16.06 -23.92 36.26
N VAL A 557 -17.06 -24.34 37.03
CA VAL A 557 -18.17 -23.46 37.43
C VAL A 557 -17.74 -22.72 38.70
N PRO A 558 -17.79 -21.37 38.75
CA PRO A 558 -17.51 -20.64 39.98
C PRO A 558 -18.54 -21.00 41.05
N GLY A 559 -18.09 -21.64 42.14
CA GLY A 559 -18.92 -21.96 43.31
C GLY A 559 -19.11 -23.45 43.63
N GLU A 560 -18.68 -24.38 42.76
CA GLU A 560 -18.73 -25.83 43.06
C GLU A 560 -17.34 -26.36 43.41
N ASN A 561 -17.04 -26.43 44.71
CA ASN A 561 -15.93 -27.23 45.21
C ASN A 561 -16.28 -28.72 45.07
N ASN A 562 -15.46 -29.46 44.31
CA ASN A 562 -15.32 -30.92 44.36
C ASN A 562 -16.56 -31.82 44.15
N VAL A 563 -17.29 -31.66 43.03
CA VAL A 563 -18.14 -32.77 42.53
C VAL A 563 -17.64 -33.24 41.16
N PRO A 564 -17.37 -34.55 40.96
CA PRO A 564 -16.92 -35.07 39.68
C PRO A 564 -18.03 -34.94 38.62
N MET A 565 -17.76 -34.14 37.59
CA MET A 565 -18.05 -34.42 36.19
C MET A 565 -19.36 -35.17 35.87
N GLN A 566 -20.54 -34.70 36.28
CA GLN A 566 -21.79 -35.25 35.73
C GLN A 566 -23.02 -34.32 35.67
N ASN A 567 -23.12 -33.25 36.47
CA ASN A 567 -24.23 -32.29 36.35
C ASN A 567 -23.79 -30.89 35.90
N LYS A 568 -23.34 -30.86 34.64
CA LYS A 568 -23.41 -29.72 33.69
C LYS A 568 -24.77 -29.03 33.59
N GLN A 569 -25.40 -28.51 34.65
CA GLN A 569 -26.69 -27.81 34.48
C GLN A 569 -26.50 -26.59 33.57
N PHE A 570 -27.20 -26.59 32.44
CA PHE A 570 -27.27 -25.43 31.55
C PHE A 570 -28.24 -24.41 32.15
N GLN A 571 -27.80 -23.15 32.16
CA GLN A 571 -28.69 -22.04 32.50
C GLN A 571 -29.77 -21.91 31.41
N PRO A 572 -30.99 -21.42 31.73
CA PRO A 572 -32.07 -21.25 30.74
C PRO A 572 -31.63 -20.48 29.48
N LYS A 573 -30.76 -19.48 29.64
CA LYS A 573 -30.16 -18.72 28.53
C LYS A 573 -29.27 -19.60 27.63
N GLU A 574 -28.48 -20.49 28.21
CA GLU A 574 -27.60 -21.41 27.48
C GLU A 574 -28.43 -22.43 26.69
N THR A 575 -29.47 -22.99 27.29
CA THR A 575 -30.41 -23.92 26.61
C THR A 575 -31.04 -23.28 25.38
N LEU A 576 -31.43 -22.01 25.47
CA LEU A 576 -32.00 -21.27 24.33
C LEU A 576 -31.02 -21.14 23.15
N VAL A 577 -29.72 -20.98 23.44
CA VAL A 577 -28.67 -20.94 22.41
C VAL A 577 -28.57 -22.30 21.69
N PHE A 578 -28.60 -23.42 22.42
CA PHE A 578 -28.58 -24.76 21.81
C PHE A 578 -29.84 -25.07 21.00
N ILE A 579 -31.03 -24.63 21.43
CA ILE A 579 -32.27 -24.77 20.63
C ILE A 579 -32.13 -24.02 19.30
N ARG A 580 -31.65 -22.77 19.35
CA ARG A 580 -31.41 -21.95 18.15
C ARG A 580 -30.33 -22.57 17.26
N LEU A 581 -29.28 -23.14 17.84
CA LEU A 581 -28.23 -23.84 17.12
C LEU A 581 -28.80 -24.95 16.25
N ILE A 582 -29.57 -25.89 16.83
CA ILE A 582 -30.14 -27.01 16.08
C ILE A 582 -31.05 -26.50 14.95
N LYS A 583 -31.92 -25.53 15.25
CA LYS A 583 -32.83 -24.95 14.26
C LYS A 583 -32.09 -24.36 13.05
N TYR A 584 -31.09 -23.52 13.27
CA TYR A 584 -30.41 -22.81 12.18
C TYR A 584 -29.30 -23.63 11.52
N ALA A 585 -28.61 -24.50 12.26
CA ALA A 585 -27.59 -25.37 11.69
C ALA A 585 -28.20 -26.37 10.69
N LEU A 586 -29.36 -26.96 11.00
CA LEU A 586 -30.06 -27.85 10.07
C LEU A 586 -30.46 -27.13 8.77
N GLN A 587 -31.02 -25.93 8.86
CA GLN A 587 -31.35 -25.11 7.69
C GLN A 587 -30.11 -24.73 6.87
N ALA A 588 -28.98 -24.47 7.53
CA ALA A 588 -27.75 -24.11 6.84
C ALA A 588 -27.13 -25.28 6.04
N LEU A 589 -27.49 -26.54 6.34
CA LEU A 589 -27.03 -27.71 5.58
C LEU A 589 -27.65 -27.80 4.19
N ASP A 590 -28.73 -27.06 3.92
CA ASP A 590 -29.36 -26.99 2.60
C ASP A 590 -28.38 -26.48 1.52
N ILE A 591 -27.30 -25.80 1.90
CA ILE A 591 -26.22 -25.40 0.98
C ILE A 591 -25.58 -26.59 0.23
N TYR A 592 -25.62 -27.79 0.80
CA TYR A 592 -25.09 -29.00 0.16
C TYR A 592 -26.01 -29.57 -0.91
N THR A 593 -27.27 -29.13 -0.96
CA THR A 593 -28.22 -29.49 -2.04
C THR A 593 -27.91 -28.77 -3.36
N LEU A 594 -27.24 -27.61 -3.31
CA LEU A 594 -26.85 -26.84 -4.49
C LEU A 594 -25.64 -27.45 -5.19
N THR A 595 -25.73 -27.80 -6.47
CA THR A 595 -24.62 -28.33 -7.26
C THR A 595 -23.59 -27.24 -7.61
N VAL A 596 -22.30 -27.54 -7.46
CA VAL A 596 -21.21 -26.67 -7.93
C VAL A 596 -20.79 -27.20 -9.30
N PRO A 597 -20.88 -26.42 -10.39
CA PRO A 597 -20.31 -26.86 -11.66
C PRO A 597 -18.80 -27.00 -11.49
N ALA A 598 -18.27 -28.22 -11.65
CA ALA A 598 -16.85 -28.48 -11.57
C ALA A 598 -16.15 -27.78 -12.75
N SER A 599 -15.31 -26.79 -12.47
CA SER A 599 -14.41 -26.22 -13.46
C SER A 599 -13.37 -27.29 -13.85
N GLY A 600 -13.56 -27.94 -15.00
CA GLY A 600 -12.50 -28.71 -15.66
C GLY A 600 -12.62 -30.23 -15.68
N GLN A 601 -13.81 -30.82 -15.88
CA GLN A 601 -13.90 -32.20 -16.37
C GLN A 601 -14.52 -32.22 -17.77
N PRO A 602 -13.89 -32.89 -18.76
CA PRO A 602 -14.50 -33.06 -20.08
C PRO A 602 -15.76 -33.91 -19.92
N GLN A 603 -16.89 -33.40 -20.42
CA GLN A 603 -18.12 -34.18 -20.48
C GLN A 603 -17.88 -35.47 -21.28
N PRO A 604 -18.31 -36.64 -20.77
CA PRO A 604 -18.34 -37.84 -21.60
C PRO A 604 -19.38 -37.61 -22.70
N ARG A 605 -18.97 -37.92 -23.94
CA ARG A 605 -19.81 -37.88 -25.14
C ARG A 605 -21.06 -38.73 -25.02
#